data_AF-A0A1H1VCT7-F1
#
_entry.id   AF-A0A1H1VCT7-F1
#
_cell.length_a   1.000
_cell.length_b   1.000
_cell.length_c   1.000
_cell.angle_alpha   90.00
_cell.angle_beta   90.00
_cell.angle_gamma   90.00
#
_symmetry.space_group_name_H-M   'P 1'
#
loop_
_entity.id
_entity.type
_entity.pdbx_description
1 polymer ?
#
loop_
_entity_poly.entity_id
_entity_poly.type
_entity_poly.pdbx_seq_one_letter_code
_entity_poly.pdbx_strand_id
1 'polypeptide(L)'
;MDTLDYYLKYNIYITHIFELLAALAGSYYITKSKNTAFRFKFFAWYLWFVLIADIVGLYAVWNYFDNYQTFPWLQDSPFARNEWYFNCLIVISYLVQSLMFIDSLIASKMKSVLKAATLFYLIFGVIEILFIGDVFKEYIIINIFLGTLLLLSSIAVYFQQLLKSDKILYFSKDLLFYIAIGVVIWNLCVTPIYIYDDYFNTENEEFILLYAAILRYCNIFMYSAFAVGFVVCVTPFKKIGIWKKPE
;
A
#
# COMPACT_ATOMS: atom_id res chain seq x y z
N MET A 1 23.06 14.76 15.40
CA MET A 1 22.31 15.06 14.17
C MET A 1 20.88 15.24 14.61
N ASP A 2 20.26 16.38 14.33
CA ASP A 2 18.87 16.60 14.73
C ASP A 2 17.90 15.81 13.82
N THR A 3 16.63 15.74 14.20
CA THR A 3 15.61 14.97 13.49
C THR A 3 15.41 15.44 12.06
N LEU A 4 15.50 16.76 11.83
CA LEU A 4 15.31 17.37 10.52
C LEU A 4 16.49 17.03 9.60
N ASP A 5 17.70 17.12 10.11
CA ASP A 5 18.93 16.73 9.42
C ASP A 5 18.90 15.25 9.02
N TYR A 6 18.44 14.35 9.90
CA TYR A 6 18.24 12.93 9.56
C TYR A 6 17.25 12.77 8.41
N TYR A 7 16.09 13.42 8.53
CA TYR A 7 15.01 13.33 7.56
C TYR A 7 15.42 13.84 6.16
N LEU A 8 16.21 14.91 6.12
CA LEU A 8 16.78 15.47 4.90
C LEU A 8 17.90 14.57 4.35
N LYS A 9 18.85 14.16 5.20
CA LYS A 9 20.01 13.34 4.80
C LYS A 9 19.59 12.02 4.15
N TYR A 10 18.59 11.35 4.71
CA TYR A 10 18.12 10.06 4.20
C TYR A 10 16.96 10.18 3.20
N ASN A 11 16.57 11.40 2.83
CA ASN A 11 15.53 11.67 1.83
C ASN A 11 14.18 11.00 2.13
N ILE A 12 13.80 10.89 3.41
CA ILE A 12 12.56 10.24 3.85
C ILE A 12 11.34 11.01 3.33
N TYR A 13 11.44 12.34 3.28
CA TYR A 13 10.42 13.24 2.74
C TYR A 13 9.95 12.90 1.32
N ILE A 14 10.80 12.27 0.50
CA ILE A 14 10.46 11.94 -0.89
C ILE A 14 9.26 10.99 -0.93
N THR A 15 9.24 9.97 -0.07
CA THR A 15 8.14 9.01 0.02
C THR A 15 6.81 9.71 0.28
N HIS A 16 6.78 10.61 1.27
CA HIS A 16 5.57 11.36 1.64
C HIS A 16 5.11 12.35 0.57
N ILE A 17 6.03 12.91 -0.22
CA ILE A 17 5.66 13.72 -1.39
C ILE A 17 4.87 12.88 -2.39
N PHE A 18 5.33 11.65 -2.70
CA PHE A 18 4.62 10.78 -3.64
C PHE A 18 3.29 10.26 -3.08
N GLU A 19 3.21 9.97 -1.79
CA GLU A 19 1.94 9.69 -1.09
C GLU A 19 0.94 10.83 -1.24
N LEU A 20 1.38 12.06 -0.95
CA LEU A 20 0.57 13.26 -1.08
C LEU A 20 0.13 13.47 -2.54
N LEU A 21 1.01 13.29 -3.51
CA LEU A 21 0.67 13.38 -4.93
C LEU A 21 -0.41 12.36 -5.32
N ALA A 22 -0.30 11.11 -4.84
CA ALA A 22 -1.30 10.08 -5.09
C ALA A 22 -2.65 10.39 -4.42
N ALA A 23 -2.63 10.87 -3.17
CA ALA A 23 -3.82 11.27 -2.44
C ALA A 23 -4.54 12.45 -3.11
N LEU A 24 -3.79 13.49 -3.51
CA LEU A 24 -4.30 14.64 -4.25
C LEU A 24 -4.85 14.25 -5.63
N ALA A 25 -4.15 13.37 -6.36
CA ALA A 25 -4.64 12.85 -7.64
C ALA A 25 -5.96 12.07 -7.46
N GLY A 26 -6.08 11.28 -6.39
CA GLY A 26 -7.32 10.59 -6.02
C GLY A 26 -8.47 11.54 -5.71
N SER A 27 -8.22 12.58 -4.92
CA SER A 27 -9.20 13.65 -4.64
C SER A 27 -9.64 14.38 -5.92
N TYR A 28 -8.70 14.68 -6.81
CA TYR A 28 -8.99 15.26 -8.12
C TYR A 28 -9.86 14.33 -8.98
N TYR A 29 -9.54 13.04 -9.01
CA TYR A 29 -10.32 12.04 -9.75
C TYR A 29 -11.76 11.95 -9.24
N ILE A 30 -11.98 11.96 -7.92
CA ILE A 30 -13.33 11.91 -7.32
C ILE A 30 -14.15 13.15 -7.65
N THR A 31 -13.54 14.34 -7.57
CA THR A 31 -14.23 15.61 -7.79
C THR A 31 -14.58 15.82 -9.25
N LYS A 32 -13.76 15.31 -10.18
CA LYS A 32 -13.94 15.52 -11.62
C LYS A 32 -14.76 14.42 -12.31
N SER A 33 -14.68 13.18 -11.84
CA SER A 33 -15.37 12.05 -12.46
C SER A 33 -16.86 12.04 -12.09
N LYS A 34 -17.72 11.90 -13.11
CA LYS A 34 -19.16 11.70 -12.89
C LYS A 34 -19.40 10.24 -12.49
N ASN A 35 -20.09 10.00 -11.38
CA ASN A 35 -20.47 8.67 -10.88
C ASN A 35 -19.30 7.71 -10.58
N THR A 36 -18.30 8.19 -9.84
CA THR A 36 -17.21 7.34 -9.35
C THR A 36 -17.72 6.21 -8.45
N ALA A 37 -17.33 4.96 -8.78
CA ALA A 37 -17.65 3.79 -7.96
C ALA A 37 -17.16 3.95 -6.52
N PHE A 38 -17.92 3.45 -5.55
CA PHE A 38 -17.63 3.59 -4.11
C PHE A 38 -16.22 3.14 -3.76
N ARG A 39 -15.75 2.00 -4.28
CA ARG A 39 -14.38 1.48 -4.05
C ARG A 39 -13.27 2.48 -4.40
N PHE A 40 -13.43 3.28 -5.45
CA PHE A 40 -12.42 4.27 -5.84
C PHE A 40 -12.47 5.51 -4.97
N LYS A 41 -13.68 5.88 -4.47
CA LYS A 41 -13.81 6.92 -3.46
C LYS A 41 -13.13 6.51 -2.16
N PHE A 42 -13.40 5.28 -1.73
CA PHE A 42 -12.81 4.68 -0.55
C PHE A 42 -11.28 4.58 -0.69
N PHE A 43 -10.76 4.14 -1.84
CA PHE A 43 -9.32 4.05 -2.08
C PHE A 43 -8.61 5.40 -2.01
N ALA A 44 -9.18 6.49 -2.54
CA ALA A 44 -8.56 7.81 -2.40
C ALA A 44 -8.54 8.30 -0.94
N TRP A 45 -9.60 8.05 -0.16
CA TRP A 45 -9.60 8.35 1.27
C TRP A 45 -8.61 7.48 2.04
N TYR A 46 -8.45 6.23 1.62
CA TYR A 46 -7.42 5.34 2.15
C TYR A 46 -6.00 5.89 1.90
N LEU A 47 -5.72 6.51 0.75
CA LEU A 47 -4.42 7.14 0.50
C LEU A 47 -4.14 8.33 1.44
N TRP A 48 -5.17 9.13 1.75
CA TRP A 48 -5.04 10.16 2.79
C TRP A 48 -4.79 9.56 4.17
N PHE A 49 -5.50 8.48 4.49
CA PHE A 49 -5.28 7.74 5.74
C PHE A 49 -3.83 7.23 5.84
N VAL A 50 -3.29 6.62 4.78
CA VAL A 50 -1.91 6.12 4.74
C VAL A 50 -0.91 7.25 4.93
N LEU A 51 -1.04 8.36 4.19
CA LEU A 51 -0.16 9.53 4.36
C LEU A 51 -0.15 10.04 5.82
N ILE A 52 -1.33 10.21 6.41
CA ILE A 52 -1.45 10.66 7.80
C ILE A 52 -0.83 9.63 8.75
N ALA A 53 -1.07 8.34 8.49
CA ALA A 53 -0.57 7.26 9.30
C ALA A 53 0.97 7.22 9.29
N ASP A 54 1.58 7.35 8.12
CA ASP A 54 3.03 7.35 7.97
C ASP A 54 3.67 8.57 8.67
N ILE A 55 3.04 9.75 8.56
CA ILE A 55 3.48 10.95 9.31
C ILE A 55 3.38 10.72 10.82
N VAL A 56 2.28 10.13 11.30
CA VAL A 56 2.12 9.79 12.72
C VAL A 56 3.23 8.84 13.16
N GLY A 57 3.55 7.81 12.37
CA GLY A 57 4.59 6.83 12.65
C GLY A 57 6.00 7.42 12.83
N LEU A 58 6.27 8.63 12.35
CA LEU A 58 7.55 9.33 12.54
C LEU A 58 7.82 9.73 14.00
N TYR A 59 6.83 9.63 14.91
CA TYR A 59 7.02 9.93 16.33
C TYR A 59 8.18 9.14 16.97
N ALA A 60 8.39 7.89 16.55
CA ALA A 60 9.45 7.03 17.08
C ALA A 60 10.83 7.58 16.70
N VAL A 61 11.00 7.93 15.42
CA VAL A 61 12.24 8.55 14.90
C VAL A 61 12.47 9.91 15.55
N TRP A 62 11.40 10.71 15.69
CA TRP A 62 11.48 12.02 16.34
C TRP A 62 12.01 11.93 17.76
N ASN A 63 11.41 11.08 18.59
CA ASN A 63 11.84 10.91 19.98
C ASN A 63 13.25 10.38 20.10
N TYR A 64 13.67 9.48 19.22
CA TYR A 64 15.02 8.95 19.23
C TYR A 64 16.06 10.06 19.00
N PHE A 65 15.90 10.90 17.98
CA PHE A 65 16.86 11.97 17.66
C PHE A 65 16.79 13.16 18.63
N ASP A 66 15.65 13.37 19.27
CA ASP A 66 15.47 14.37 20.31
C ASP A 66 15.93 13.88 21.70
N ASN A 67 16.60 12.72 21.79
CA ASN A 67 17.00 12.07 23.04
C ASN A 67 15.86 11.98 24.06
N TYR A 68 14.64 11.68 23.58
CA TYR A 68 13.41 11.56 24.37
C TYR A 68 13.01 12.82 25.16
N GLN A 69 13.44 14.02 24.75
CA GLN A 69 13.04 15.26 25.44
C GLN A 69 11.56 15.60 25.23
N THR A 70 11.04 15.47 24.00
CA THR A 70 9.63 15.77 23.68
C THR A 70 8.66 14.83 24.41
N PHE A 71 8.93 13.53 24.41
CA PHE A 71 8.09 12.53 25.06
C PHE A 71 8.92 11.55 25.94
N PRO A 72 9.38 11.97 27.13
CA PRO A 72 10.27 11.16 27.97
C PRO A 72 9.67 9.82 28.42
N TRP A 73 8.36 9.79 28.61
CA TRP A 73 7.59 8.61 29.02
C TRP A 73 7.57 7.49 27.97
N LEU A 74 8.02 7.75 26.73
CA LEU A 74 8.14 6.73 25.70
C LEU A 74 9.45 5.94 25.78
N GLN A 75 10.49 6.45 26.46
CA GLN A 75 11.83 5.84 26.42
C GLN A 75 11.85 4.39 26.93
N ASP A 76 11.23 4.15 28.09
CA ASP A 76 11.17 2.83 28.73
C ASP A 76 9.86 2.10 28.43
N SER A 77 9.12 2.55 27.42
CA SER A 77 7.79 2.07 27.08
C SER A 77 7.83 1.08 25.91
N PRO A 78 6.93 0.08 25.85
CA PRO A 78 6.76 -0.77 24.66
C PRO A 78 6.43 0.02 23.38
N PHE A 79 5.96 1.27 23.53
CA PHE A 79 5.63 2.17 22.43
C PHE A 79 6.82 3.03 21.97
N ALA A 80 8.04 2.81 22.49
CA ALA A 80 9.23 3.57 22.07
C ALA A 80 9.48 3.47 20.56
N ARG A 81 9.20 2.29 19.99
CA ARG A 81 9.27 2.00 18.57
C ARG A 81 7.88 1.87 17.97
N ASN A 82 7.79 1.95 16.64
CA ASN A 82 6.51 2.04 15.92
C ASN A 82 6.07 0.72 15.26
N GLU A 83 6.70 -0.42 15.57
CA GLU A 83 6.35 -1.72 14.96
C GLU A 83 4.92 -2.11 15.31
N TRP A 84 4.46 -1.88 16.54
CA TRP A 84 3.07 -2.18 16.94
C TRP A 84 2.06 -1.47 16.05
N TYR A 85 2.37 -0.22 15.72
CA TYR A 85 1.53 0.66 14.92
C TYR A 85 1.52 0.18 13.47
N PHE A 86 2.69 -0.08 12.89
CA PHE A 86 2.80 -0.55 11.52
C PHE A 86 2.32 -2.00 11.33
N ASN A 87 2.48 -2.89 12.32
CA ASN A 87 1.90 -4.23 12.31
C ASN A 87 0.36 -4.16 12.16
N CYS A 88 -0.29 -3.24 12.88
CA CYS A 88 -1.73 -2.99 12.73
C CYS A 88 -2.07 -2.44 11.34
N LEU A 89 -1.33 -1.43 10.87
CA LEU A 89 -1.55 -0.80 9.57
C LEU A 89 -1.35 -1.75 8.40
N ILE A 90 -0.40 -2.66 8.50
CA ILE A 90 -0.12 -3.69 7.48
C ILE A 90 -1.36 -4.57 7.29
N VAL A 91 -1.97 -5.06 8.37
CA VAL A 91 -3.19 -5.88 8.29
C VAL A 91 -4.32 -5.08 7.64
N ILE A 92 -4.53 -3.82 8.05
CA ILE A 92 -5.53 -2.93 7.46
C ILE A 92 -5.27 -2.74 5.96
N SER A 93 -4.02 -2.52 5.59
CA SER A 93 -3.59 -2.26 4.21
C SER A 93 -3.88 -3.46 3.29
N TYR A 94 -3.51 -4.66 3.72
CA TYR A 94 -3.79 -5.89 2.97
C TYR A 94 -5.29 -6.16 2.84
N LEU A 95 -6.08 -5.89 3.89
CA LEU A 95 -7.53 -6.04 3.84
C LEU A 95 -8.17 -5.06 2.86
N VAL A 96 -7.85 -3.77 2.97
CA VAL A 96 -8.40 -2.72 2.09
C VAL A 96 -8.10 -3.02 0.63
N GLN A 97 -6.83 -3.31 0.32
CA GLN A 97 -6.41 -3.56 -1.06
C GLN A 97 -7.02 -4.85 -1.61
N SER A 98 -7.00 -5.95 -0.85
CA SER A 98 -7.58 -7.22 -1.29
C SER A 98 -9.09 -7.10 -1.51
N LEU A 99 -9.82 -6.48 -0.58
CA LEU A 99 -11.27 -6.27 -0.72
C LEU A 99 -11.62 -5.42 -1.93
N MET A 100 -10.82 -4.41 -2.27
CA MET A 100 -11.01 -3.59 -3.46
C MET A 100 -10.94 -4.44 -4.74
N PHE A 101 -9.96 -5.34 -4.86
CA PHE A 101 -9.87 -6.26 -6.00
C PHE A 101 -11.01 -7.27 -5.99
N ILE A 102 -11.32 -7.89 -4.84
CA ILE A 102 -12.41 -8.87 -4.69
C ILE A 102 -13.77 -8.27 -5.07
N ASP A 103 -14.04 -7.03 -4.66
CA ASP A 103 -15.28 -6.32 -4.99
C ASP A 103 -15.46 -6.16 -6.51
N SER A 104 -14.37 -5.93 -7.24
CA SER A 104 -14.37 -5.80 -8.71
C SER A 104 -14.66 -7.10 -9.48
N LEU A 105 -14.52 -8.26 -8.83
CA LEU A 105 -14.71 -9.56 -9.47
C LEU A 105 -16.19 -9.85 -9.75
N ILE A 106 -16.46 -10.56 -10.85
CA ILE A 106 -17.77 -11.12 -11.15
C ILE A 106 -18.05 -12.28 -10.17
N ALA A 107 -19.33 -12.48 -9.84
CA ALA A 107 -19.76 -13.58 -8.97
C ALA A 107 -19.25 -14.93 -9.52
N SER A 108 -18.42 -15.59 -8.71
CA SER A 108 -17.72 -16.82 -9.09
C SER A 108 -17.28 -17.56 -7.84
N LYS A 109 -17.00 -18.87 -7.97
CA LYS A 109 -16.43 -19.67 -6.88
C LYS A 109 -15.14 -19.05 -6.34
N MET A 110 -14.28 -18.52 -7.22
CA MET A 110 -13.04 -17.85 -6.83
C MET A 110 -13.28 -16.60 -5.98
N LYS A 111 -14.27 -15.77 -6.33
CA LYS A 111 -14.66 -14.62 -5.51
C LYS A 111 -15.06 -15.06 -4.10
N SER A 112 -15.83 -16.14 -3.96
CA SER A 112 -16.23 -16.68 -2.65
C SER A 112 -15.05 -17.23 -1.85
N VAL A 113 -14.12 -17.94 -2.50
CA VAL A 113 -12.88 -18.43 -1.87
C VAL A 113 -12.04 -17.26 -1.36
N LEU A 114 -11.84 -16.21 -2.16
CA LEU A 114 -11.07 -15.04 -1.74
C LEU A 114 -11.73 -14.28 -0.58
N LYS A 115 -13.07 -14.20 -0.54
CA LYS A 115 -13.79 -13.64 0.61
C LYS A 115 -13.56 -14.47 1.88
N ALA A 116 -13.64 -15.79 1.78
CA ALA A 116 -13.35 -16.68 2.90
C ALA A 116 -11.88 -16.56 3.36
N ALA A 117 -10.94 -16.49 2.42
CA ALA A 117 -9.53 -16.27 2.70
C ALA A 117 -9.26 -14.91 3.35
N THR A 118 -10.01 -13.87 2.97
CA THR A 118 -9.94 -12.54 3.60
C THR A 118 -10.42 -12.58 5.05
N LEU A 119 -11.52 -13.29 5.32
CA LEU A 119 -12.01 -13.47 6.69
C LEU A 119 -11.02 -14.28 7.53
N PHE A 120 -10.45 -15.34 6.97
CA PHE A 120 -9.40 -16.12 7.62
C PHE A 120 -8.17 -15.25 7.94
N TYR A 121 -7.69 -14.47 6.98
CA TYR A 121 -6.56 -13.55 7.18
C TYR A 121 -6.84 -12.52 8.27
N LEU A 122 -8.03 -11.93 8.30
CA LEU A 122 -8.43 -10.99 9.35
C LEU A 122 -8.39 -11.65 10.73
N ILE A 123 -9.02 -12.82 10.89
CA ILE A 123 -9.06 -13.53 12.17
C ILE A 123 -7.65 -13.91 12.61
N PHE A 124 -6.87 -14.50 11.70
CA PHE A 124 -5.50 -14.90 11.97
C PHE A 124 -4.61 -13.71 12.35
N GLY A 125 -4.67 -12.62 11.58
CA GLY A 125 -3.89 -11.41 11.83
C GLY A 125 -4.21 -10.76 13.17
N VAL A 126 -5.49 -10.74 13.56
CA VAL A 126 -5.91 -10.25 14.90
C VAL A 126 -5.41 -11.18 16.01
N ILE A 127 -5.47 -12.50 15.82
CA ILE A 127 -4.97 -13.46 16.81
C ILE A 127 -3.46 -13.29 17.00
N GLU A 128 -2.71 -13.20 15.91
CA GLU A 128 -1.27 -12.95 15.93
C GLU A 128 -0.94 -11.67 16.70
N ILE A 129 -1.64 -10.57 16.40
CA ILE A 129 -1.40 -9.28 17.06
C ILE A 129 -1.75 -9.28 18.55
N LEU A 130 -2.78 -10.03 18.96
CA LEU A 130 -3.25 -9.99 20.35
C LEU A 130 -2.58 -11.03 21.26
N PHE A 131 -2.10 -12.16 20.71
CA PHE A 131 -1.76 -13.33 21.52
C PHE A 131 -0.42 -13.98 21.20
N ILE A 132 0.14 -13.81 19.99
CA ILE A 132 1.28 -14.63 19.53
C ILE A 132 2.52 -13.77 19.26
N GLY A 133 2.41 -12.77 18.39
CA GLY A 133 3.55 -12.01 17.91
C GLY A 133 4.08 -11.02 18.95
N ASP A 134 5.40 -10.77 18.93
CA ASP A 134 6.00 -9.68 19.69
C ASP A 134 5.78 -8.34 18.98
N VAL A 135 4.51 -7.92 18.96
CA VAL A 135 3.97 -6.80 18.19
C VAL A 135 4.72 -5.49 18.43
N PHE A 136 5.29 -5.33 19.63
CA PHE A 136 5.97 -4.12 20.06
C PHE A 136 7.44 -4.06 19.69
N LYS A 137 8.07 -5.18 19.30
CA LYS A 137 9.50 -5.23 19.03
C LYS A 137 9.85 -5.47 17.58
N GLU A 138 9.04 -6.26 16.86
CA GLU A 138 9.37 -6.71 15.53
C GLU A 138 8.15 -6.77 14.60
N TYR A 139 8.42 -6.76 13.30
CA TYR A 139 7.40 -6.96 12.30
C TYR A 139 6.93 -8.42 12.30
N ILE A 140 5.62 -8.63 12.23
CA ILE A 140 5.04 -9.97 12.19
C ILE A 140 5.13 -10.52 10.76
N ILE A 141 6.26 -11.17 10.44
CA ILE A 141 6.58 -11.65 9.09
C ILE A 141 5.50 -12.60 8.54
N ILE A 142 4.94 -13.48 9.37
CA ILE A 142 3.89 -14.41 8.94
C ILE A 142 2.62 -13.67 8.48
N ASN A 143 2.27 -12.56 9.14
CA ASN A 143 1.14 -11.71 8.74
C ASN A 143 1.42 -10.97 7.44
N ILE A 144 2.65 -10.48 7.26
CA ILE A 144 3.08 -9.84 6.01
C ILE A 144 2.98 -10.85 4.85
N PHE A 145 3.48 -12.06 5.05
CA PHE A 145 3.50 -13.11 4.04
C PHE A 145 2.09 -13.57 3.65
N LEU A 146 1.22 -13.87 4.63
CA LEU A 146 -0.16 -14.27 4.36
C LEU A 146 -0.96 -13.15 3.70
N GLY A 147 -0.77 -11.90 4.13
CA GLY A 147 -1.39 -10.72 3.52
C GLY A 147 -0.96 -10.53 2.07
N THR A 148 0.35 -10.67 1.80
CA THR A 148 0.91 -10.64 0.45
C THR A 148 0.28 -11.71 -0.43
N LEU A 149 0.19 -12.96 0.06
CA LEU A 149 -0.38 -14.07 -0.69
C LEU A 149 -1.87 -13.84 -1.02
N LEU A 150 -2.66 -13.34 -0.06
CA LEU A 150 -4.07 -12.99 -0.26
C LEU A 150 -4.23 -11.91 -1.32
N LEU A 151 -3.43 -10.85 -1.22
CA LEU A 151 -3.49 -9.71 -2.12
C LEU A 151 -3.08 -10.08 -3.55
N LEU A 152 -1.94 -10.75 -3.71
CA LEU A 152 -1.46 -11.22 -5.02
C LEU A 152 -2.43 -12.23 -5.64
N SER A 153 -3.04 -13.11 -4.84
CA SER A 153 -4.09 -14.02 -5.32
C SER A 153 -5.33 -13.27 -5.81
N SER A 154 -5.74 -12.21 -5.09
CA SER A 154 -6.87 -11.36 -5.46
C SER A 154 -6.61 -10.63 -6.78
N ILE A 155 -5.40 -10.10 -6.95
CA ILE A 155 -4.95 -9.43 -8.18
C ILE A 155 -4.83 -10.44 -9.33
N ALA A 156 -4.32 -11.65 -9.09
CA ALA A 156 -4.20 -12.68 -10.12
C ALA A 156 -5.57 -13.07 -10.69
N VAL A 157 -6.58 -13.25 -9.84
CA VAL A 157 -7.96 -13.53 -10.29
C VAL A 157 -8.54 -12.33 -11.05
N TYR A 158 -8.26 -11.10 -10.61
CA TYR A 158 -8.64 -9.89 -11.34
C TYR A 158 -8.00 -9.85 -12.74
N PHE A 159 -6.70 -10.11 -12.88
CA PHE A 159 -6.03 -10.16 -14.19
C PHE A 159 -6.57 -11.29 -15.08
N GLN A 160 -6.82 -12.48 -14.53
CA GLN A 160 -7.46 -13.56 -15.28
C GLN A 160 -8.84 -13.14 -15.84
N GLN A 161 -9.64 -12.43 -15.05
CA GLN A 161 -10.93 -11.91 -15.50
C GLN A 161 -10.77 -10.83 -16.57
N LEU A 162 -9.81 -9.92 -16.39
CA LEU A 162 -9.52 -8.86 -17.35
C LEU A 162 -9.13 -9.44 -18.71
N LEU A 163 -8.18 -10.40 -18.73
CA LEU A 163 -7.68 -11.08 -19.93
C LEU A 163 -8.77 -11.86 -20.69
N LYS A 164 -9.76 -12.39 -19.99
CA LYS A 164 -10.88 -13.14 -20.59
C LYS A 164 -12.05 -12.26 -21.04
N SER A 165 -11.96 -10.94 -20.87
CA SER A 165 -13.06 -10.02 -21.15
C SER A 165 -12.67 -9.03 -22.24
N ASP A 166 -13.66 -8.49 -22.95
CA ASP A 166 -13.45 -7.41 -23.93
C ASP A 166 -12.87 -6.13 -23.30
N LYS A 167 -12.86 -6.03 -21.95
CA LYS A 167 -12.23 -4.92 -21.23
C LYS A 167 -10.73 -4.87 -21.43
N ILE A 168 -10.08 -5.98 -21.81
CA ILE A 168 -8.65 -5.97 -22.12
C ILE A 168 -8.31 -4.97 -23.23
N LEU A 169 -9.22 -4.70 -24.18
CA LEU A 169 -9.01 -3.71 -25.24
C LEU A 169 -8.90 -2.27 -24.72
N TYR A 170 -9.39 -2.03 -23.50
CA TYR A 170 -9.45 -0.72 -22.87
C TYR A 170 -8.79 -0.73 -21.47
N PHE A 171 -7.85 -1.65 -21.22
CA PHE A 171 -7.19 -1.80 -19.92
C PHE A 171 -6.48 -0.51 -19.46
N SER A 172 -5.99 0.31 -20.40
CA SER A 172 -5.37 1.61 -20.13
C SER A 172 -6.35 2.65 -19.56
N LYS A 173 -7.65 2.34 -19.50
CA LYS A 173 -8.69 3.13 -18.83
C LYS A 173 -9.25 2.44 -17.59
N ASP A 174 -8.72 1.28 -17.21
CA ASP A 174 -9.07 0.62 -15.97
C ASP A 174 -8.17 1.09 -14.83
N LEU A 175 -8.73 1.85 -13.88
CA LEU A 175 -7.99 2.33 -12.72
C LEU A 175 -7.44 1.19 -11.86
N LEU A 176 -8.15 0.05 -11.78
CA LEU A 176 -7.66 -1.12 -11.02
C LEU A 176 -6.40 -1.71 -11.62
N PHE A 177 -6.20 -1.57 -12.93
CA PHE A 177 -5.00 -2.06 -13.60
C PHE A 177 -3.76 -1.30 -13.12
N TYR A 178 -3.82 0.03 -13.08
CA TYR A 178 -2.72 0.86 -12.57
C TYR A 178 -2.41 0.57 -11.10
N ILE A 179 -3.46 0.43 -10.28
CA ILE A 179 -3.30 0.09 -8.87
C ILE A 179 -2.67 -1.31 -8.72
N ALA A 180 -3.12 -2.29 -9.51
CA ALA A 180 -2.57 -3.64 -9.49
C ALA A 180 -1.08 -3.67 -9.82
N ILE A 181 -0.64 -2.95 -10.86
CA ILE A 181 0.78 -2.89 -11.24
C ILE A 181 1.64 -2.31 -10.10
N GLY A 182 1.20 -1.19 -9.51
CA GLY A 182 1.92 -0.56 -8.39
C GLY A 182 2.06 -1.50 -7.20
N VAL A 183 0.94 -2.11 -6.78
CA VAL A 183 0.88 -3.00 -5.63
C VAL A 183 1.67 -4.30 -5.85
N VAL A 184 1.56 -4.92 -7.02
CA VAL A 184 2.29 -6.17 -7.34
C VAL A 184 3.80 -5.94 -7.27
N ILE A 185 4.29 -4.89 -7.93
CA ILE A 185 5.72 -4.58 -7.95
C ILE A 185 6.21 -4.26 -6.54
N TRP A 186 5.46 -3.47 -5.79
CA TRP A 186 5.79 -3.16 -4.40
C TRP A 186 5.92 -4.44 -3.56
N ASN A 187 4.93 -5.33 -3.60
CA ASN A 187 4.92 -6.54 -2.78
C ASN A 187 6.02 -7.54 -3.19
N LEU A 188 6.27 -7.70 -4.48
CA LEU A 188 7.32 -8.61 -4.96
C LEU A 188 8.72 -8.13 -4.59
N CYS A 189 8.94 -6.81 -4.48
CA CYS A 189 10.23 -6.24 -4.12
C CYS A 189 10.41 -6.10 -2.61
N VAL A 190 9.37 -5.69 -1.87
CA VAL A 190 9.47 -5.32 -0.46
C VAL A 190 9.28 -6.52 0.48
N THR A 191 8.33 -7.41 0.21
CA THR A 191 8.07 -8.58 1.07
C THR A 191 9.32 -9.45 1.29
N PRO A 192 10.16 -9.74 0.28
CA PRO A 192 11.41 -10.47 0.52
C PRO A 192 12.36 -9.79 1.50
N ILE A 193 12.39 -8.46 1.56
CA ILE A 193 13.32 -7.73 2.42
C ILE A 193 12.91 -7.87 3.89
N TYR A 194 11.61 -7.89 4.18
CA TYR A 194 11.12 -8.19 5.53
C TYR A 194 11.49 -9.60 6.01
N ILE A 195 11.74 -10.55 5.12
CA ILE A 195 12.26 -11.88 5.50
C ILE A 195 13.71 -11.79 5.98
N TYR A 196 14.45 -10.80 5.49
CA TYR A 196 15.85 -10.54 5.85
C TYR A 196 16.01 -9.45 6.91
N ASP A 197 14.96 -9.14 7.68
CA ASP A 197 14.97 -8.05 8.68
C ASP A 197 16.05 -8.26 9.76
N ASP A 198 16.45 -9.51 10.04
CA ASP A 198 17.56 -9.84 10.95
C ASP A 198 18.90 -9.18 10.54
N TYR A 199 19.09 -8.90 9.25
CA TYR A 199 20.29 -8.21 8.74
C TYR A 199 20.18 -6.68 8.88
N PHE A 200 19.03 -6.14 9.30
CA PHE A 200 18.83 -4.71 9.52
C PHE A 200 19.39 -4.27 10.88
N ASN A 201 20.72 -4.25 10.99
CA ASN A 201 21.43 -3.88 12.19
C ASN A 201 22.64 -3.00 11.87
N THR A 202 23.16 -2.28 12.86
CA THR A 202 24.26 -1.32 12.68
C THR A 202 25.58 -1.95 12.25
N GLU A 203 25.72 -3.28 12.32
CA GLU A 203 26.89 -3.99 11.83
C GLU A 203 26.85 -4.18 10.30
N ASN A 204 25.66 -4.07 9.69
CA ASN A 204 25.42 -4.28 8.26
C ASN A 204 24.90 -3.01 7.58
N GLU A 205 25.71 -1.94 7.59
CA GLU A 205 25.35 -0.64 7.00
C GLU A 205 24.93 -0.75 5.52
N GLU A 206 25.59 -1.60 4.74
CA GLU A 206 25.24 -1.83 3.33
C GLU A 206 23.82 -2.37 3.16
N PHE A 207 23.39 -3.27 4.05
CA PHE A 207 22.04 -3.82 4.02
C PHE A 207 21.01 -2.75 4.42
N ILE A 208 21.30 -1.91 5.42
CA ILE A 208 20.43 -0.78 5.79
C ILE A 208 20.21 0.16 4.60
N LEU A 209 21.28 0.50 3.88
CA LEU A 209 21.20 1.36 2.70
C LEU A 209 20.40 0.71 1.57
N LEU A 210 20.60 -0.59 1.32
CA LEU A 210 19.82 -1.35 0.35
C LEU A 210 18.33 -1.41 0.72
N TYR A 211 18.02 -1.74 1.96
CA TYR A 211 16.67 -1.80 2.53
C TYR A 211 15.94 -0.46 2.31
N ALA A 212 16.58 0.64 2.73
CA ALA A 212 16.03 1.99 2.59
C ALA A 212 15.86 2.40 1.12
N ALA A 213 16.77 2.00 0.23
CA ALA A 213 16.68 2.28 -1.19
C ALA A 213 15.50 1.54 -1.83
N ILE A 214 15.35 0.23 -1.58
CA ILE A 214 14.27 -0.55 -2.19
C ILE A 214 12.91 -0.04 -1.71
N LEU A 215 12.72 0.20 -0.41
CA LEU A 215 11.48 0.77 0.11
C LEU A 215 11.14 2.11 -0.58
N ARG A 216 12.12 3.00 -0.69
CA ARG A 216 11.93 4.32 -1.30
C ARG A 216 11.52 4.22 -2.76
N TYR A 217 12.26 3.44 -3.57
CA TYR A 217 11.96 3.31 -5.00
C TYR A 217 10.65 2.56 -5.25
N CYS A 218 10.32 1.55 -4.44
CA CYS A 218 9.03 0.86 -4.51
C CYS A 218 7.86 1.78 -4.16
N ASN A 219 7.99 2.61 -3.12
CA ASN A 219 6.98 3.60 -2.76
C ASN A 219 6.79 4.65 -3.86
N ILE A 220 7.89 5.23 -4.37
CA ILE A 220 7.87 6.18 -5.50
C ILE A 220 7.12 5.56 -6.68
N PHE A 221 7.48 4.33 -7.07
CA PHE A 221 6.86 3.64 -8.19
C PHE A 221 5.36 3.38 -7.95
N MET A 222 5.00 2.81 -6.80
CA MET A 222 3.63 2.44 -6.47
C MET A 222 2.71 3.67 -6.44
N TYR A 223 3.07 4.71 -5.70
CA TYR A 223 2.26 5.93 -5.60
C TYR A 223 2.23 6.71 -6.92
N SER A 224 3.30 6.69 -7.71
CA SER A 224 3.28 7.22 -9.08
C SER A 224 2.29 6.47 -9.96
N ALA A 225 2.26 5.13 -9.90
CA ALA A 225 1.31 4.33 -10.65
C ALA A 225 -0.14 4.66 -10.26
N PHE A 226 -0.41 4.88 -8.97
CA PHE A 226 -1.72 5.30 -8.49
C PHE A 226 -2.10 6.68 -9.03
N ALA A 227 -1.20 7.67 -8.89
CA ALA A 227 -1.43 9.02 -9.37
C ALA A 227 -1.69 9.07 -10.89
N VAL A 228 -0.85 8.37 -11.67
CA VAL A 228 -1.01 8.23 -13.12
C VAL A 228 -2.34 7.57 -13.46
N GLY A 229 -2.71 6.50 -12.75
CA GLY A 229 -4.00 5.83 -12.93
C GLY A 229 -5.17 6.79 -12.74
N PHE A 230 -5.18 7.56 -11.64
CA PHE A 230 -6.22 8.57 -11.40
C PHE A 230 -6.29 9.62 -12.50
N VAL A 231 -5.15 10.16 -12.92
CA VAL A 231 -5.07 11.22 -13.95
C VAL A 231 -5.49 10.68 -15.32
N VAL A 232 -5.08 9.48 -15.71
CA VAL A 232 -5.43 8.89 -17.02
C VAL A 232 -6.91 8.52 -17.07
N CYS A 233 -7.47 8.01 -15.97
CA CYS A 233 -8.86 7.55 -15.89
C CYS A 233 -9.87 8.67 -15.66
N VAL A 234 -9.45 9.88 -15.25
CA VAL A 234 -10.36 11.02 -15.06
C VAL A 234 -10.99 11.50 -16.38
N THR A 235 -10.27 11.32 -17.50
CA THR A 235 -10.71 11.82 -18.81
C THR A 235 -11.56 10.75 -19.50
N PRO A 236 -12.83 11.03 -19.82
CA PRO A 236 -13.69 10.06 -20.50
C PRO A 236 -13.12 9.72 -21.88
N PHE A 237 -13.23 8.44 -22.25
CA PHE A 237 -12.82 7.97 -23.57
C PHE A 237 -13.67 8.64 -24.65
N LYS A 238 -13.07 9.55 -25.44
CA LYS A 238 -13.69 10.00 -26.69
C LYS A 238 -13.64 8.80 -27.63
N LYS A 239 -14.80 8.20 -27.97
CA LYS A 239 -14.90 7.31 -29.12
C LYS A 239 -14.43 8.10 -30.34
N ILE A 240 -13.22 7.83 -30.82
CA ILE A 240 -12.78 8.31 -32.13
C ILE A 240 -13.71 7.64 -33.13
N GLY A 241 -14.53 8.43 -33.83
CA GLY A 241 -15.57 7.96 -34.73
C GLY A 241 -15.02 7.34 -36.02
N ILE A 242 -14.38 6.18 -35.93
CA ILE A 242 -13.84 5.44 -37.10
C ILE A 242 -14.83 4.38 -37.61
N TRP A 243 -16.12 4.50 -37.28
CA TRP A 243 -17.16 3.65 -37.89
C TRP A 243 -18.21 4.54 -38.57
N LYS A 244 -17.83 5.16 -39.70
CA LYS A 244 -18.82 5.44 -40.74
C LYS A 244 -19.21 4.10 -41.34
N LYS A 245 -20.48 3.71 -41.20
CA LYS A 245 -21.04 2.59 -41.95
C LYS A 245 -20.82 2.86 -43.45
N PRO A 246 -20.39 1.88 -44.25
CA PRO A 246 -20.53 1.99 -45.70
C PRO A 246 -22.04 2.03 -46.03
N GLU A 247 -22.44 3.03 -46.82
CA GLU A 247 -23.75 3.13 -47.46
C GLU A 247 -23.91 2.04 -48.54
#